data_AF-A0A1F4E2R4-F1
#
_entry.id   AF-A0A1F4E2R4-F1
#
_cell.length_a   1.000
_cell.length_b   1.000
_cell.length_c   1.000
_cell.angle_alpha   90.00
_cell.angle_beta   90.00
_cell.angle_gamma   90.00
#
_symmetry.space_group_name_H-M   'P 1'
#
loop_
_entity.id
_entity.type
_entity.pdbx_description
1 polymer ?
#
loop_
_entity_poly.entity_id
_entity_poly.type
_entity_poly.pdbx_seq_one_letter_code
_entity_poly.pdbx_strand_id
1 'polypeptide(L)'
;MYYLWNGARRRFVPDFLVRIASGKTLVLEIKGEDSEQNRAKCSALDAWVKGVNAKGGIGTWFWDVVFQPAQIQDIMRKHAEKS
;
A
#
# COMPACT_ATOMS: atom_id res chain seq x y z
N MET A 1 -8.79 -7.94 1.36
CA MET A 1 -8.02 -8.58 0.27
C MET A 1 -7.41 -9.88 0.80
N TYR A 2 -7.23 -10.90 -0.04
CA TYR A 2 -6.55 -12.15 0.32
C TYR A 2 -5.30 -12.33 -0.53
N TYR A 3 -4.27 -12.96 0.02
CA TYR A 3 -3.06 -13.37 -0.70
C TYR A 3 -2.71 -14.82 -0.37
N LEU A 4 -1.98 -15.47 -1.28
CA LEU A 4 -1.49 -16.83 -1.09
C LEU A 4 -0.06 -16.78 -0.52
N TRP A 5 0.21 -17.54 0.54
CA TRP A 5 1.54 -17.69 1.10
C TRP A 5 1.75 -19.13 1.59
N ASN A 6 2.79 -19.81 1.09
CA ASN A 6 3.08 -21.22 1.38
C ASN A 6 1.82 -22.12 1.28
N GLY A 7 1.04 -21.96 0.21
CA GLY A 7 -0.18 -22.73 -0.03
C GLY A 7 -1.40 -22.34 0.84
N ALA A 8 -1.23 -21.44 1.81
CA ALA A 8 -2.33 -20.99 2.67
C ALA A 8 -2.88 -19.63 2.21
N ARG A 9 -4.21 -19.49 2.20
CA ARG A 9 -4.89 -18.22 1.98
C ARG A 9 -4.82 -17.37 3.25
N ARG A 10 -4.25 -16.17 3.16
CA ARG A 10 -4.14 -15.23 4.27
C ARG A 10 -4.92 -13.95 4.00
N ARG A 11 -5.50 -13.36 5.04
CA ARG A 11 -6.15 -12.05 4.98
C ARG A 11 -5.09 -10.95 5.03
N PHE A 12 -5.16 -10.01 4.10
CA PHE A 12 -4.37 -8.79 4.13
C PHE A 12 -5.10 -7.71 4.94
N VAL A 13 -4.40 -7.17 5.93
CA VAL A 13 -4.78 -5.96 6.68
C VAL A 13 -3.57 -5.02 6.63
N PRO A 14 -3.73 -3.77 6.18
CA PRO A 14 -2.64 -2.82 6.15
C PRO A 14 -2.35 -2.26 7.55
N ASP A 15 -1.11 -1.82 7.77
CA ASP A 15 -0.73 -1.17 9.02
C ASP A 15 -1.40 0.21 9.14
N PHE A 16 -1.36 0.99 8.06
CA PHE A 16 -1.99 2.31 8.00
C PHE A 16 -2.75 2.54 6.69
N LEU A 17 -3.82 3.31 6.80
CA LEU A 17 -4.55 3.86 5.68
C LEU A 17 -4.63 5.37 5.84
N VAL A 18 -3.97 6.09 4.95
CA VAL A 18 -3.78 7.54 5.06
C VAL A 18 -4.59 8.23 3.97
N ARG A 19 -5.47 9.15 4.37
CA ARG A 19 -6.14 10.06 3.43
C ARG A 19 -5.31 11.33 3.34
N ILE A 20 -4.80 11.61 2.16
CA ILE A 20 -4.08 12.85 1.87
C ILE A 20 -5.13 13.94 1.57
N ALA A 21 -4.83 15.20 1.91
CA ALA A 21 -5.71 16.35 1.70
C ALA A 21 -6.16 16.52 0.23
N SER A 22 -5.37 16.03 -0.73
CA SER A 22 -5.72 15.97 -2.16
C SER A 22 -6.83 14.98 -2.50
N GLY A 23 -7.38 14.25 -1.52
CA GLY A 23 -8.40 13.22 -1.70
C GLY A 23 -7.83 11.83 -2.05
N LYS A 24 -6.52 11.73 -2.28
CA LYS A 24 -5.81 10.48 -2.55
C LYS A 24 -5.72 9.60 -1.29
N THR A 25 -5.78 8.28 -1.45
CA THR A 25 -5.62 7.31 -0.35
C THR A 25 -4.34 6.52 -0.51
N LEU A 26 -3.51 6.54 0.52
CA LEU A 26 -2.28 5.76 0.60
C LEU A 26 -2.47 4.59 1.57
N VAL A 27 -2.18 3.39 1.09
CA VAL A 27 -1.96 2.22 1.94
C VAL A 27 -0.48 2.21 2.32
N LEU A 28 -0.17 2.29 3.60
CA LEU A 28 1.21 2.39 4.08
C LEU A 28 1.54 1.20 4.98
N GLU A 29 2.65 0.56 4.68
CA GLU A 29 3.17 -0.63 5.37
C GLU A 29 4.50 -0.29 6.03
N ILE A 30 4.69 -0.66 7.30
CA ILE A 30 5.96 -0.45 8.02
C ILE A 30 6.68 -1.80 8.16
N LYS A 31 7.95 -1.85 7.79
CA LYS A 31 8.74 -3.10 7.80
C LYS A 31 10.11 -2.90 8.40
N GLY A 32 10.53 -3.84 9.25
CA GLY A 32 11.91 -3.88 9.76
C GLY A 32 12.91 -4.49 8.76
N GLU A 33 12.49 -5.49 7.99
CA GLU A 33 13.32 -6.22 7.03
C GLU A 33 12.49 -6.69 5.84
N ASP A 34 13.09 -6.73 4.64
CA ASP A 34 12.40 -7.21 3.44
C ASP A 34 12.41 -8.75 3.39
N SER A 35 11.23 -9.35 3.20
CA SER A 35 11.07 -10.82 3.19
C SER A 35 10.34 -11.29 1.94
N GLU A 36 10.48 -12.56 1.58
CA GLU A 36 9.78 -13.11 0.42
C GLU A 36 8.25 -13.07 0.60
N GLN A 37 7.77 -13.23 1.83
CA GLN A 37 6.37 -13.02 2.17
C GLN A 37 5.93 -11.57 1.89
N ASN A 38 6.82 -10.61 2.13
CA ASN A 38 6.55 -9.23 1.82
C ASN A 38 6.31 -9.01 0.32
N ARG A 39 7.14 -9.61 -0.54
CA ARG A 39 6.98 -9.50 -2.01
C ARG A 39 5.64 -10.03 -2.49
N ALA A 40 5.19 -11.16 -1.95
CA ALA A 40 3.85 -11.71 -2.24
C ALA A 40 2.73 -10.78 -1.76
N LYS A 41 2.88 -10.20 -0.56
CA LYS A 41 1.94 -9.21 0.01
C LYS A 41 1.87 -7.95 -0.87
N CYS A 42 3.01 -7.42 -1.30
CA CYS A 42 3.14 -6.24 -2.16
C CYS A 42 2.51 -6.47 -3.55
N SER A 43 2.73 -7.64 -4.15
CA SER A 43 2.18 -7.97 -5.48
C SER A 43 0.65 -8.03 -5.45
N ALA A 44 0.08 -8.63 -4.40
CA ALA A 44 -1.38 -8.64 -4.20
C ALA A 44 -1.93 -7.23 -3.98
N LEU A 45 -1.24 -6.41 -3.19
CA LEU A 45 -1.63 -5.03 -2.91
C LEU A 45 -1.62 -4.18 -4.19
N ASP A 46 -0.57 -4.29 -5.00
CA ASP A 46 -0.46 -3.59 -6.27
C ASP A 46 -1.60 -3.94 -7.24
N ALA A 47 -1.90 -5.23 -7.38
CA ALA A 47 -3.00 -5.69 -8.24
C ALA A 47 -4.35 -5.12 -7.79
N TRP A 48 -4.59 -5.08 -6.48
CA TRP A 48 -5.82 -4.52 -5.94
C TRP A 48 -5.91 -2.99 -6.10
N VAL A 49 -4.82 -2.26 -5.85
CA VAL A 49 -4.78 -0.80 -6.07
C VAL A 49 -5.09 -0.47 -7.52
N LYS A 50 -4.48 -1.21 -8.47
CA LYS A 50 -4.79 -1.09 -9.90
C LYS A 50 -6.26 -1.35 -10.19
N GLY A 51 -6.84 -2.40 -9.62
CA GLY A 51 -8.26 -2.72 -9.79
C GLY A 51 -9.21 -1.66 -9.23
N VAL A 52 -8.91 -1.10 -8.06
CA VAL A 52 -9.68 0.00 -7.46
C VAL A 52 -9.62 1.25 -8.32
N ASN A 53 -8.42 1.64 -8.75
CA ASN A 53 -8.23 2.81 -9.60
C ASN A 53 -8.90 2.66 -10.97
N ALA A 54 -8.86 1.46 -11.57
CA ALA A 54 -9.53 1.18 -12.83
C ALA A 54 -11.07 1.23 -12.69
N LYS A 55 -11.61 0.74 -11.56
CA LYS A 55 -13.05 0.82 -11.27
C LYS A 55 -13.50 2.26 -11.01
N GLY A 56 -12.68 3.07 -10.35
CA GLY A 56 -13.00 4.43 -9.96
C GLY A 56 -14.05 4.53 -8.83
N GLY A 57 -14.54 5.75 -8.59
CA GLY A 57 -15.64 6.04 -7.66
C GLY A 57 -15.29 6.23 -6.19
N ILE A 58 -14.06 5.87 -5.75
CA ILE A 58 -13.61 6.03 -4.36
C ILE A 58 -12.27 6.79 -4.23
N GLY A 59 -12.00 7.67 -5.19
CA GLY A 59 -10.75 8.42 -5.30
C GLY A 59 -9.59 7.59 -5.86
N THR A 60 -8.40 8.18 -5.91
CA THR A 60 -7.19 7.50 -6.37
C THR A 60 -6.43 6.89 -5.21
N TRP A 61 -6.04 5.63 -5.37
CA TRP A 61 -5.35 4.83 -4.38
C TRP A 61 -3.90 4.58 -4.78
N PHE A 62 -3.02 4.54 -3.80
CA PHE A 62 -1.60 4.22 -3.94
C PHE A 62 -1.16 3.36 -2.76
N TRP A 63 -0.01 2.73 -2.88
CA TRP A 63 0.62 2.02 -1.78
C TRP A 63 2.12 2.34 -1.74
N ASP A 64 2.70 2.32 -0.54
CA ASP A 64 4.15 2.43 -0.36
C ASP A 64 4.58 1.67 0.92
N VAL A 65 5.85 1.32 0.98
CA VAL A 65 6.45 0.59 2.11
C VAL A 65 7.53 1.44 2.74
N VAL A 66 7.50 1.52 4.07
CA VAL A 66 8.46 2.28 4.87
C VAL A 66 9.32 1.31 5.67
N PHE A 67 10.64 1.46 5.57
CA PHE A 67 11.56 0.66 6.38
C PHE A 67 11.91 1.34 7.70
N GLN A 68 11.88 2.68 7.72
CA GLN A 68 12.13 3.45 8.93
C GLN A 68 11.06 4.53 9.11
N PRO A 69 10.47 4.68 10.32
CA PRO A 69 9.42 5.67 10.57
C PRO A 69 9.77 7.11 10.16
N ALA A 70 11.06 7.48 10.23
CA ALA A 70 11.54 8.79 9.80
C ALA A 70 11.26 9.10 8.31
N GLN A 71 11.13 8.08 7.46
CA GLN A 71 10.90 8.23 6.01
C GLN A 71 9.43 8.49 5.64
N ILE A 72 8.50 8.40 6.61
CA ILE A 72 7.07 8.59 6.35
C ILE A 72 6.81 9.98 5.74
N GLN A 73 7.46 11.03 6.24
CA GLN A 73 7.28 12.40 5.73
C GLN A 73 7.71 12.54 4.27
N ASP A 74 8.82 11.90 3.89
CA ASP A 74 9.32 11.94 2.51
C ASP A 74 8.38 11.21 1.53
N ILE A 75 7.84 10.07 1.95
CA ILE A 75 6.85 9.30 1.18
C ILE A 75 5.56 10.10 1.02
N MET A 76 5.09 10.73 2.10
CA MET A 76 3.90 11.57 2.05
C MET A 76 4.07 12.73 1.06
N ARG A 77 5.24 13.40 1.05
CA ARG A 77 5.55 14.46 0.09
C ARG A 77 5.58 13.94 -1.35
N LYS A 78 6.27 12.82 -1.60
CA LYS A 78 6.34 12.16 -2.92
C LYS A 78 4.96 11.88 -3.53
N HIS A 79 3.98 11.48 -2.71
CA HIS A 79 2.62 11.16 -3.18
C HIS A 79 1.67 12.36 -3.14
N ALA A 80 2.00 13.42 -2.41
CA ALA A 80 1.24 14.68 -2.44
C ALA A 80 1.46 15.47 -3.73
N GLU A 81 2.68 15.43 -4.30
CA GLU A 81 3.08 16.27 -5.45
C GLU A 81 2.73 15.66 -6.81
N LYS A 82 2.69 14.33 -6.93
CA LYS A 82 2.32 13.66 -8.18
C LYS A 82 0.84 13.88 -8.46
N SER A 83 0.52 14.91 -9.24
CA SER A 83 -0.84 15.24 -9.71
C SER A 83 -1.33 14.22 -10.72
#